data_AF-A0A8T6P207-F1
#
_entry.id   AF-A0A8T6P207-F1
#
_cell.length_a   1.000
_cell.length_b   1.000
_cell.length_c   1.000
_cell.angle_alpha   90.00
_cell.angle_beta   90.00
_cell.angle_gamma   90.00
#
_symmetry.space_group_name_H-M   'P 1'
#
loop_
_entity.id
_entity.type
_entity.pdbx_description
1 polymer ?
#
loop_
_entity_poly.entity_id
_entity_poly.type
_entity_poly.pdbx_seq_one_letter_code
_entity_poly.pdbx_strand_id
1 'polypeptide(L)'
;MIIPDQDWAAMWAPYDEDTYRQAATWIKAGQRVLDIGAGDLRFARRLTAQGCRVIAIDNQWSILMRSLQDGPLPSGLLAVCADARGFPFPSGMDTAVLLMRHCMDFGLYVRKLREVGCLSLITNARWGMGVEYVPLEPATPTLDAASTIGWYACLTCGKIGFQASDPNAIDDSVLDQTLNIEACPVCQGFTSQ
;
A
#
# COMPACT_ATOMS: atom_id res chain seq x y z
N MET A 1 20.18 9.12 21.12
CA MET A 1 19.06 8.20 21.36
C MET A 1 18.63 7.69 19.99
N ILE A 2 18.90 6.43 19.68
CA ILE A 2 18.46 5.81 18.41
C ILE A 2 17.04 5.30 18.69
N ILE A 3 16.06 5.93 18.04
CA ILE A 3 14.68 5.44 18.06
C ILE A 3 14.62 4.28 17.05
N PRO A 4 14.15 3.08 17.41
CA PRO A 4 13.95 1.99 16.47
C PRO A 4 13.04 2.42 15.31
N ASP A 5 13.30 1.96 14.07
CA ASP A 5 12.56 2.40 12.88
C ASP A 5 11.03 2.23 13.00
N GLN A 6 10.57 1.21 13.74
CA GLN A 6 9.14 1.00 14.03
C GLN A 6 8.53 2.08 14.93
N ASP A 7 9.29 2.55 15.93
CA ASP A 7 8.83 3.60 16.85
C ASP A 7 8.80 4.96 16.13
N TRP A 8 9.71 5.18 15.16
CA TRP A 8 9.70 6.38 14.33
C TRP A 8 8.51 6.40 13.36
N ALA A 9 8.19 5.26 12.72
CA ALA A 9 7.05 5.16 11.80
C ALA A 9 5.70 5.41 12.51
N ALA A 10 5.56 4.99 13.77
CA ALA A 10 4.35 5.22 14.57
C ALA A 10 4.09 6.70 14.88
N MET A 11 5.13 7.56 14.93
CA MET A 11 4.96 9.00 15.20
C MET A 11 4.26 9.76 14.06
N TRP A 12 4.21 9.17 12.86
CA TRP A 12 3.57 9.75 11.68
C TRP A 12 2.17 9.19 11.42
N ALA A 13 1.66 8.36 12.33
CA ALA A 13 0.26 7.97 12.39
C ALA A 13 -0.45 8.80 13.48
N PRO A 14 -1.67 9.29 13.25
CA PRO A 14 -2.52 9.08 12.07
C PRO A 14 -2.12 9.92 10.86
N TYR A 15 -2.47 9.45 9.66
CA TYR A 15 -2.30 10.25 8.44
C TYR A 15 -3.22 11.46 8.42
N ASP A 16 -2.81 12.47 7.66
CA ASP A 16 -3.62 13.65 7.38
C ASP A 16 -4.90 13.30 6.58
N GLU A 17 -5.90 14.16 6.68
CA GLU A 17 -7.18 13.96 6.00
C GLU A 17 -7.08 13.98 4.48
N ASP A 18 -6.04 14.62 3.93
CA ASP A 18 -5.80 14.63 2.49
C ASP A 18 -5.38 13.25 1.99
N THR A 19 -4.47 12.58 2.69
CA THR A 19 -4.05 11.20 2.42
C THR A 19 -5.27 10.26 2.42
N TYR A 20 -6.13 10.34 3.45
CA TYR A 20 -7.33 9.50 3.50
C TYR A 20 -8.33 9.84 2.38
N ARG A 21 -8.49 11.12 2.06
CA ARG A 21 -9.37 11.53 0.96
C ARG A 21 -8.86 11.00 -0.38
N GLN A 22 -7.56 11.12 -0.66
CA GLN A 22 -6.94 10.60 -1.88
C GLN A 22 -7.07 9.08 -1.95
N ALA A 23 -6.78 8.34 -0.87
CA ALA A 23 -6.95 6.90 -0.85
C ALA A 23 -8.40 6.47 -1.14
N ALA A 24 -9.38 7.18 -0.56
CA ALA A 24 -10.80 6.86 -0.74
C ALA A 24 -11.33 7.10 -2.16
N THR A 25 -10.68 7.92 -3.01
CA THR A 25 -11.18 8.18 -4.39
C THR A 25 -11.09 6.96 -5.30
N TRP A 26 -10.22 6.00 -4.98
CA TRP A 26 -10.02 4.78 -5.75
C TRP A 26 -10.93 3.64 -5.29
N ILE A 27 -11.57 3.78 -4.12
CA ILE A 27 -12.42 2.75 -3.52
C ILE A 27 -13.88 3.07 -3.84
N LYS A 28 -14.62 2.07 -4.29
CA LYS A 28 -16.04 2.19 -4.65
C LYS A 28 -16.92 1.56 -3.58
N ALA A 29 -18.11 2.14 -3.38
CA ALA A 29 -19.13 1.55 -2.52
C ALA A 29 -19.43 0.10 -2.94
N GLY A 30 -19.66 -0.78 -1.96
CA GLY A 30 -19.90 -2.21 -2.17
C GLY A 30 -18.64 -3.07 -2.24
N GLN A 31 -17.44 -2.49 -2.39
CA GLN A 31 -16.20 -3.26 -2.38
C GLN A 31 -15.89 -3.88 -1.00
N ARG A 32 -15.20 -5.03 -1.05
CA ARG A 32 -14.61 -5.74 0.09
C ARG A 32 -13.16 -5.28 0.21
N VAL A 33 -12.86 -4.56 1.29
CA VAL A 33 -11.56 -3.91 1.51
C VAL A 33 -10.80 -4.58 2.64
N LEU A 34 -9.52 -4.86 2.41
CA LEU A 34 -8.57 -5.27 3.45
C LEU A 34 -7.70 -4.07 3.86
N ASP A 35 -7.87 -3.55 5.08
CA ASP A 35 -7.10 -2.43 5.61
C ASP A 35 -5.96 -2.95 6.50
N ILE A 36 -4.72 -2.88 6.00
CA ILE A 36 -3.53 -3.45 6.62
C ILE A 36 -2.81 -2.35 7.41
N GLY A 37 -2.63 -2.55 8.72
CA GLY A 37 -2.13 -1.50 9.61
C GLY A 37 -3.17 -0.44 9.89
N ALA A 38 -4.39 -0.88 10.19
CA ALA A 38 -5.55 0.00 10.27
C ALA A 38 -5.51 0.99 11.43
N GLY A 39 -4.55 0.87 12.35
CA GLY A 39 -4.36 1.77 13.48
C GLY A 39 -5.62 1.89 14.33
N ASP A 40 -6.11 3.12 14.49
CA ASP A 40 -7.31 3.45 15.26
C ASP A 40 -8.63 3.22 14.50
N LEU A 41 -8.59 2.48 13.40
CA LEU A 41 -9.74 2.14 12.55
C LEU A 41 -10.43 3.34 11.90
N ARG A 42 -9.87 4.55 11.95
CA ARG A 42 -10.52 5.75 11.40
C ARG A 42 -10.78 5.63 9.90
N PHE A 43 -9.77 5.16 9.15
CA PHE A 43 -9.93 4.98 7.71
C PHE A 43 -10.92 3.85 7.41
N ALA A 44 -10.80 2.70 8.09
CA ALA A 44 -11.75 1.61 7.99
C ALA A 44 -13.22 2.01 8.27
N ARG A 45 -13.45 2.84 9.30
CA ARG A 45 -14.79 3.41 9.59
C ARG A 45 -15.29 4.31 8.47
N ARG A 46 -14.42 5.16 7.89
CA ARG A 46 -14.75 6.00 6.74
C ARG A 46 -15.16 5.18 5.52
N LEU A 47 -14.39 4.15 5.18
CA LEU A 47 -14.72 3.25 4.07
C LEU A 47 -16.02 2.48 4.30
N THR A 48 -16.28 2.07 5.55
CA THR A 48 -17.55 1.43 5.91
C THR A 48 -18.73 2.41 5.76
N ALA A 49 -18.56 3.68 6.16
CA ALA A 49 -19.58 4.71 5.94
C ALA A 49 -19.82 5.01 4.45
N GLN A 50 -18.83 4.78 3.58
CA GLN A 50 -18.95 4.84 2.12
C GLN A 50 -19.66 3.60 1.53
N GLY A 51 -20.05 2.62 2.36
CA GLY A 51 -20.77 1.41 1.94
C GLY A 51 -19.85 0.23 1.59
N CYS A 52 -18.58 0.26 2.00
CA CYS A 52 -17.67 -0.88 1.85
C CYS A 52 -17.86 -1.91 2.98
N ARG A 53 -17.42 -3.14 2.72
CA ARG A 53 -17.19 -4.15 3.79
C ARG A 53 -15.70 -4.20 4.06
N VAL A 54 -15.28 -3.91 5.28
CA VAL A 54 -13.87 -3.72 5.63
C VAL A 54 -13.44 -4.77 6.65
N ILE A 55 -12.30 -5.41 6.36
CA ILE A 55 -11.54 -6.19 7.34
C ILE A 55 -10.29 -5.37 7.66
N ALA A 56 -10.20 -4.88 8.88
CA ALA A 56 -9.12 -4.03 9.36
C ALA A 56 -8.20 -4.84 10.27
N ILE A 57 -6.91 -4.91 9.93
CA ILE A 57 -5.89 -5.65 10.68
C ILE A 57 -4.90 -4.67 11.30
N ASP A 58 -4.69 -4.77 12.60
CA ASP A 58 -3.58 -4.09 13.29
C ASP A 58 -3.03 -5.01 14.40
N ASN A 59 -1.75 -4.91 14.72
CA ASN A 59 -1.14 -5.74 15.77
C ASN A 59 -1.16 -5.06 17.15
N GLN A 60 -1.50 -3.78 17.22
CA GLN A 60 -1.52 -3.00 18.45
C GLN A 60 -2.90 -3.05 19.09
N TRP A 61 -3.09 -4.01 19.99
CA TRP A 61 -4.32 -4.15 20.78
C TRP A 61 -4.75 -2.84 21.46
N SER A 62 -3.80 -2.08 22.01
CA SER A 62 -4.07 -0.82 22.71
C SER A 62 -4.72 0.24 21.82
N ILE A 63 -4.29 0.35 20.55
CA ILE A 63 -4.85 1.30 19.59
C ILE A 63 -6.26 0.86 19.17
N LEU A 64 -6.44 -0.43 18.88
CA LEU A 64 -7.76 -0.99 18.56
C LEU A 64 -8.74 -0.79 19.71
N MET A 65 -8.35 -1.04 20.96
CA MET A 65 -9.20 -0.82 22.13
C MET A 65 -9.61 0.64 22.29
N ARG A 66 -8.71 1.59 22.01
CA ARG A 66 -9.03 3.01 22.04
C ARG A 66 -10.13 3.34 21.02
N SER A 67 -10.07 2.78 19.81
CA SER A 67 -11.09 2.99 18.78
C SER A 67 -12.48 2.43 19.12
N LEU A 68 -12.57 1.47 20.05
CA LEU A 68 -13.85 0.95 20.54
C LEU A 68 -14.51 1.90 21.55
N GLN A 69 -13.75 2.82 22.15
CA GLN A 69 -14.31 3.86 23.01
C GLN A 69 -15.11 4.90 22.22
N ASP A 70 -14.81 5.05 20.92
CA ASP A 70 -15.54 5.93 20.00
C ASP A 70 -16.93 5.37 19.62
N GLY A 71 -17.28 4.17 20.12
CA GLY A 71 -18.55 3.51 19.89
C GLY A 71 -18.41 2.15 19.19
N PRO A 72 -19.53 1.42 19.04
CA PRO A 72 -19.51 0.10 18.44
C PRO A 72 -18.93 0.13 17.02
N LEU A 73 -18.38 -1.01 16.60
CA LEU A 73 -17.98 -1.19 15.21
C LEU A 73 -19.24 -1.22 14.32
N PRO A 74 -19.26 -0.47 13.20
CA PRO A 74 -20.36 -0.57 12.24
C PRO A 74 -20.44 -1.99 11.64
N SER A 75 -21.62 -2.41 11.21
CA SER A 75 -21.89 -3.78 10.75
C SER A 75 -21.05 -4.24 9.54
N GLY A 76 -20.46 -3.31 8.79
CA GLY A 76 -19.56 -3.57 7.68
C GLY A 76 -18.08 -3.66 8.06
N LEU A 77 -17.70 -3.43 9.32
CA LEU A 77 -16.32 -3.41 9.80
C LEU A 77 -16.01 -4.57 10.74
N LEU A 78 -15.06 -5.42 10.33
CA LEU A 78 -14.43 -6.42 11.18
C LEU A 78 -13.02 -5.95 11.56
N ALA A 79 -12.78 -5.71 12.85
CA ALA A 79 -11.44 -5.42 13.37
C ALA A 79 -10.76 -6.71 13.83
N VAL A 80 -9.50 -6.90 13.43
CA VAL A 80 -8.67 -8.07 13.73
C VAL A 80 -7.39 -7.60 14.40
N CYS A 81 -7.16 -8.06 15.63
CA CYS A 81 -5.89 -7.84 16.32
C CYS A 81 -4.91 -8.96 15.96
N ALA A 82 -4.03 -8.73 14.99
CA ALA A 82 -3.04 -9.70 14.55
C ALA A 82 -1.84 -9.05 13.87
N ASP A 83 -0.70 -9.74 13.86
CA ASP A 83 0.40 -9.39 12.97
C ASP A 83 0.03 -9.73 11.53
N ALA A 84 -0.16 -8.69 10.71
CA ALA A 84 -0.53 -8.84 9.31
C ALA A 84 0.50 -9.63 8.49
N ARG A 85 1.75 -9.78 8.94
CA ARG A 85 2.76 -10.63 8.29
C ARG A 85 2.39 -12.10 8.39
N GLY A 86 1.93 -12.53 9.57
CA GLY A 86 1.52 -13.93 9.83
C GLY A 86 0.03 -14.22 9.61
N PHE A 87 -0.83 -13.21 9.61
CA PHE A 87 -2.29 -13.40 9.48
C PHE A 87 -2.69 -13.85 8.06
N PRO A 88 -3.44 -14.95 7.87
CA PRO A 88 -3.86 -15.38 6.54
C PRO A 88 -4.88 -14.39 5.95
N PHE A 89 -4.60 -13.86 4.76
CA PHE A 89 -5.51 -12.91 4.12
C PHE A 89 -6.76 -13.65 3.60
N PRO A 90 -7.96 -13.06 3.75
CA PRO A 90 -9.18 -13.68 3.26
C PRO A 90 -9.27 -13.57 1.73
N SER A 91 -9.83 -14.58 1.08
CA SER A 91 -10.10 -14.55 -0.36
C SER A 91 -11.27 -13.62 -0.72
N GLY A 92 -11.29 -13.17 -1.98
CA GLY A 92 -12.37 -12.33 -2.51
C GLY A 92 -12.37 -10.91 -1.94
N MET A 93 -11.20 -10.37 -1.64
CA MET A 93 -11.02 -8.93 -1.39
C MET A 93 -10.88 -8.22 -2.74
N ASP A 94 -11.62 -7.14 -2.96
CA ASP A 94 -11.54 -6.38 -4.21
C ASP A 94 -10.30 -5.47 -4.21
N THR A 95 -10.04 -4.82 -3.07
CA THR A 95 -8.95 -3.85 -2.90
C THR A 95 -8.35 -4.00 -1.52
N ALA A 96 -7.04 -3.83 -1.42
CA ALA A 96 -6.35 -3.69 -0.15
C ALA A 96 -5.82 -2.27 0.04
N VAL A 97 -5.61 -1.89 1.29
CA VAL A 97 -5.04 -0.62 1.71
C VAL A 97 -3.82 -0.92 2.58
N LEU A 98 -2.70 -0.28 2.26
CA LEU A 98 -1.45 -0.33 3.03
C LEU A 98 -0.89 1.08 3.12
N LEU A 99 -1.47 1.90 4.00
CA LEU A 99 -0.93 3.22 4.31
C LEU A 99 0.14 3.05 5.40
N MET A 100 1.35 2.70 4.98
CA MET A 100 2.53 2.52 5.83
C MET A 100 3.77 3.06 5.10
N ARG A 101 4.05 4.38 5.22
CA ARG A 101 5.13 5.06 4.48
C ARG A 101 6.52 4.41 4.64
N HIS A 102 6.73 3.68 5.73
CA HIS A 102 7.99 3.03 6.08
C HIS A 102 7.87 1.51 6.08
N CYS A 103 6.99 0.95 5.24
CA CYS A 103 6.81 -0.48 5.12
C CYS A 103 8.06 -1.14 4.54
N MET A 104 8.71 -1.99 5.34
CA MET A 104 9.84 -2.81 4.91
C MET A 104 9.40 -4.15 4.29
N ASP A 105 8.13 -4.52 4.47
CA ASP A 105 7.55 -5.81 4.08
C ASP A 105 6.62 -5.69 2.85
N PHE A 106 6.78 -4.65 2.03
CA PHE A 106 5.90 -4.41 0.87
C PHE A 106 5.72 -5.64 -0.02
N GLY A 107 6.83 -6.28 -0.41
CA GLY A 107 6.82 -7.47 -1.26
C GLY A 107 6.11 -8.68 -0.64
N LEU A 108 6.13 -8.79 0.69
CA LEU A 108 5.37 -9.81 1.41
C LEU A 108 3.86 -9.56 1.24
N TYR A 109 3.42 -8.32 1.45
CA TYR A 109 2.00 -7.99 1.34
C TYR A 109 1.47 -8.14 -0.09
N VAL A 110 2.20 -7.67 -1.11
CA VAL A 110 1.82 -7.88 -2.52
C VAL A 110 1.63 -9.36 -2.84
N ARG A 111 2.56 -10.21 -2.40
CA ARG A 111 2.47 -11.66 -2.62
C ARG A 111 1.22 -12.26 -1.99
N LYS A 112 0.99 -11.96 -0.71
CA LYS A 112 -0.20 -12.45 0.02
C LYS A 112 -1.50 -11.99 -0.61
N LEU A 113 -1.55 -10.74 -1.08
CA LEU A 113 -2.72 -10.18 -1.76
C LEU A 113 -2.99 -10.88 -3.10
N ARG A 114 -1.95 -11.14 -3.89
CA ARG A 114 -2.05 -11.90 -5.15
C ARG A 114 -2.50 -13.34 -4.91
N GLU A 115 -1.95 -14.01 -3.90
CA GLU A 115 -2.31 -15.39 -3.53
C GLU A 115 -3.81 -15.55 -3.22
N VAL A 116 -4.46 -14.51 -2.69
CA VAL A 116 -5.88 -14.53 -2.34
C VAL A 116 -6.78 -13.90 -3.42
N GLY A 117 -6.20 -13.55 -4.57
CA GLY A 117 -6.90 -12.99 -5.73
C GLY A 117 -7.35 -11.54 -5.55
N CYS A 118 -6.67 -10.75 -4.70
CA CYS A 118 -6.96 -9.33 -4.57
C CYS A 118 -6.56 -8.57 -5.85
N LEU A 119 -7.40 -7.63 -6.29
CA LEU A 119 -7.25 -6.99 -7.60
C LEU A 119 -6.33 -5.76 -7.54
N SER A 120 -6.31 -5.05 -6.43
CA SER A 120 -5.58 -3.78 -6.32
C SER A 120 -5.10 -3.50 -4.90
N LEU A 121 -4.04 -2.69 -4.81
CA LEU A 121 -3.48 -2.18 -3.57
C LEU A 121 -3.41 -0.66 -3.63
N ILE A 122 -3.99 0.01 -2.64
CA ILE A 122 -3.83 1.45 -2.41
C ILE A 122 -2.80 1.65 -1.32
N THR A 123 -1.73 2.40 -1.59
CA THR A 123 -0.59 2.46 -0.68
C THR A 123 0.18 3.77 -0.79
N ASN A 124 1.01 4.05 0.20
CA ASN A 124 2.03 5.10 0.18
C ASN A 124 3.42 4.54 0.53
N ALA A 125 3.57 3.21 0.49
CA ALA A 125 4.76 2.51 0.98
C ALA A 125 5.96 2.62 0.03
N ARG A 126 5.75 2.64 -1.30
CA ARG A 126 6.87 2.67 -2.26
C ARG A 126 7.51 4.04 -2.37
N TRP A 127 6.68 5.08 -2.46
CA TRP A 127 7.12 6.47 -2.62
C TRP A 127 7.39 7.18 -1.29
N GLY A 128 6.88 6.66 -0.17
CA GLY A 128 6.93 7.31 1.13
C GLY A 128 6.11 8.60 1.24
N MET A 129 5.49 9.05 0.15
CA MET A 129 4.66 10.23 0.04
C MET A 129 3.55 10.04 -1.00
N GLY A 130 2.50 10.85 -0.91
CA GLY A 130 1.32 10.69 -1.75
C GLY A 130 0.59 9.37 -1.52
N VAL A 131 -0.48 9.14 -2.26
CA VAL A 131 -1.16 7.85 -2.32
C VAL A 131 -1.11 7.37 -3.76
N GLU A 132 -0.70 6.12 -3.94
CA GLU A 132 -0.73 5.43 -5.22
C GLU A 132 -1.74 4.28 -5.18
N TYR A 133 -2.22 3.94 -6.36
CA TYR A 133 -2.95 2.71 -6.62
C TYR A 133 -2.11 1.81 -7.48
N VAL A 134 -2.14 0.54 -7.12
CA VAL A 134 -1.29 -0.48 -7.68
C VAL A 134 -2.20 -1.62 -8.13
N PRO A 135 -2.40 -1.79 -9.46
CA PRO A 135 -2.99 -3.01 -9.98
C PRO A 135 -2.13 -4.22 -9.59
N LEU A 136 -2.78 -5.30 -9.15
CA LEU A 136 -2.07 -6.51 -8.66
C LEU A 136 -1.95 -7.61 -9.71
N GLU A 137 -2.45 -7.41 -10.94
CA GLU A 137 -2.12 -8.26 -12.07
C GLU A 137 -0.60 -8.34 -12.33
N PRO A 138 -0.12 -9.38 -13.05
CA PRO A 138 1.29 -9.45 -13.45
C PRO A 138 1.72 -8.22 -14.23
N ALA A 139 2.83 -7.61 -13.80
CA ALA A 139 3.42 -6.45 -14.46
C ALA A 139 4.52 -6.86 -15.45
N THR A 140 5.16 -5.87 -16.06
CA THR A 140 6.29 -6.11 -16.97
C THR A 140 7.41 -6.88 -16.25
N PRO A 141 7.90 -8.02 -16.77
CA PRO A 141 8.83 -8.88 -16.04
C PRO A 141 10.12 -8.18 -15.60
N THR A 142 10.72 -7.40 -16.49
CA THR A 142 12.00 -6.71 -16.26
C THR A 142 11.97 -5.33 -16.91
N LEU A 143 12.74 -4.41 -16.36
CA LEU A 143 13.00 -3.11 -16.98
C LEU A 143 13.85 -3.30 -18.25
N ASP A 144 13.38 -2.83 -19.41
CA ASP A 144 14.21 -2.73 -20.61
C ASP A 144 14.89 -1.35 -20.63
N ALA A 145 16.16 -1.32 -20.23
CA ALA A 145 16.93 -0.09 -20.13
C ALA A 145 17.16 0.61 -21.49
N ALA A 146 17.03 -0.11 -22.61
CA ALA A 146 17.25 0.48 -23.94
C ALA A 146 16.01 1.22 -24.47
N SER A 147 14.82 0.83 -24.04
CA SER A 147 13.54 1.37 -24.55
C SER A 147 12.71 2.09 -23.49
N THR A 148 13.01 1.92 -22.21
CA THR A 148 12.25 2.55 -21.13
C THR A 148 12.89 3.87 -20.71
N ILE A 149 12.07 4.92 -20.63
CA ILE A 149 12.42 6.21 -20.03
C ILE A 149 11.35 6.52 -18.99
N GLY A 150 11.76 6.99 -17.81
CA GLY A 150 10.82 7.45 -16.79
C GLY A 150 10.88 6.66 -15.49
N TRP A 151 9.86 6.88 -14.66
CA TRP A 151 9.73 6.23 -13.37
C TRP A 151 9.33 4.76 -13.52
N TYR A 152 9.94 3.90 -12.71
CA TYR A 152 9.48 2.54 -12.51
C TYR A 152 9.26 2.26 -11.03
N ALA A 153 8.37 1.31 -10.76
CA ALA A 153 8.08 0.87 -9.40
C ALA A 153 7.89 -0.66 -9.36
N CYS A 154 8.68 -1.33 -8.53
CA CYS A 154 8.74 -2.79 -8.49
C CYS A 154 7.65 -3.39 -7.60
N LEU A 155 6.87 -4.33 -8.13
CA LEU A 155 5.84 -5.04 -7.37
C LEU A 155 6.42 -6.10 -6.43
N THR A 156 7.56 -6.71 -6.78
CA THR A 156 8.19 -7.74 -5.95
C THR A 156 8.83 -7.19 -4.68
N CYS A 157 9.52 -6.05 -4.75
CA CYS A 157 10.27 -5.51 -3.62
C CYS A 157 9.85 -4.10 -3.18
N GLY A 158 8.98 -3.42 -3.92
CA GLY A 158 8.55 -2.06 -3.60
C GLY A 158 9.55 -0.96 -3.97
N LYS A 159 10.73 -1.31 -4.50
CA LYS A 159 11.72 -0.31 -4.93
C LYS A 159 11.23 0.48 -6.13
N ILE A 160 11.42 1.79 -6.05
CA ILE A 160 11.22 2.75 -7.14
C ILE A 160 12.56 3.15 -7.73
N GLY A 161 12.54 3.68 -8.94
CA GLY A 161 13.70 4.31 -9.56
C GLY A 161 13.32 5.03 -10.85
N PHE A 162 14.30 5.73 -11.42
CA PHE A 162 14.13 6.44 -12.68
C PHE A 162 15.11 5.86 -13.71
N GLN A 163 14.60 5.39 -14.84
CA GLN A 163 15.42 5.00 -15.96
C GLN A 163 15.67 6.22 -16.83
N ALA A 164 16.87 6.78 -16.73
CA ALA A 164 17.32 7.84 -17.62
C ALA A 164 17.93 7.24 -18.90
N SER A 165 17.57 7.79 -20.05
CA SER A 165 18.30 7.56 -21.30
C SER A 165 18.61 8.90 -21.96
N ASP A 166 17.96 9.28 -23.06
CA ASP A 166 18.12 10.58 -23.71
C ASP A 166 17.34 11.67 -22.93
N PRO A 167 18.01 12.68 -22.35
CA PRO A 167 17.33 13.78 -21.67
C PRO A 167 16.35 14.55 -22.56
N ASN A 168 16.57 14.57 -23.88
CA ASN A 168 15.67 15.26 -24.81
C ASN A 168 14.35 14.51 -25.04
N ALA A 169 14.29 13.25 -24.62
CA ALA A 169 13.08 12.43 -24.67
C ALA A 169 12.28 12.46 -23.36
N ILE A 170 12.73 13.22 -22.35
CA ILE A 170 11.99 13.41 -21.10
C ILE A 170 11.06 14.61 -21.25
N ASP A 171 9.76 14.35 -21.25
CA ASP A 171 8.70 15.35 -21.21
C ASP A 171 7.79 15.14 -19.98
N ASP A 172 6.79 16.01 -19.81
CA ASP A 172 5.85 15.93 -18.69
C ASP A 172 5.10 14.58 -18.67
N SER A 173 4.82 13.99 -19.84
CA SER A 173 4.14 12.70 -19.96
C SER A 173 5.00 11.56 -19.41
N VAL A 174 6.32 11.59 -19.64
CA VAL A 174 7.27 10.63 -19.05
C VAL A 174 7.38 10.79 -17.53
N LEU A 175 7.29 12.02 -17.03
CA LEU A 175 7.37 12.30 -15.59
C LEU A 175 6.09 11.91 -14.84
N ASP A 176 4.93 12.01 -15.49
CA ASP A 176 3.61 11.69 -14.90
C ASP A 176 3.29 10.19 -14.91
N GLN A 177 4.04 9.38 -15.68
CA GLN A 177 3.80 7.94 -15.80
C GLN A 177 4.77 7.13 -14.93
N THR A 178 4.24 6.07 -14.33
CA THR A 178 5.03 5.07 -13.61
C THR A 178 4.82 3.70 -14.22
N LEU A 179 5.90 3.04 -14.63
CA LEU A 179 5.88 1.67 -15.08
C LEU A 179 5.97 0.70 -13.90
N ASN A 180 4.96 -0.16 -13.72
CA ASN A 180 5.09 -1.28 -12.78
C ASN A 180 5.94 -2.41 -13.40
N ILE A 181 6.88 -2.95 -12.62
CA ILE A 181 7.74 -4.06 -13.04
C ILE A 181 7.86 -5.15 -11.97
N GLU A 182 8.19 -6.39 -12.35
CA GLU A 182 8.36 -7.50 -11.40
C GLU A 182 9.80 -7.64 -10.89
N ALA A 183 10.80 -7.41 -11.73
CA ALA A 183 12.22 -7.52 -11.36
C ALA A 183 13.00 -6.24 -11.69
N CYS A 184 13.17 -5.38 -10.68
CA CYS A 184 14.02 -4.19 -10.79
C CYS A 184 15.53 -4.54 -10.64
N PRO A 185 16.45 -3.60 -10.89
CA PRO A 185 17.89 -3.83 -10.74
C PRO A 185 18.27 -4.44 -9.39
N VAL A 186 17.67 -3.96 -8.29
CA VAL A 186 17.89 -4.50 -6.94
C VAL A 186 17.47 -5.96 -6.82
N CYS A 187 16.30 -6.34 -7.35
CA CYS A 187 15.84 -7.74 -7.39
C CYS A 187 16.77 -8.64 -8.22
N GLN A 188 17.38 -8.08 -9.27
CA GLN A 188 18.29 -8.79 -10.16
C GLN A 188 19.73 -8.86 -9.61
N GLY A 189 20.01 -8.27 -8.45
CA GLY A 189 21.36 -8.25 -7.85
C GLY A 189 22.26 -7.13 -8.39
N PHE A 190 21.73 -6.19 -9.17
CA PHE A 190 22.43 -4.96 -9.54
C PHE A 190 22.23 -3.92 -8.45
N THR A 191 23.33 -3.55 -7.78
CA THR A 191 23.35 -2.33 -6.96
C THR A 191 23.51 -1.14 -7.90
N SER A 192 22.48 -0.31 -8.00
CA SER A 192 22.58 1.04 -8.55
C SER A 192 23.73 1.76 -7.84
N GLN A 193 24.77 2.14 -8.59
CA GLN A 193 25.86 3.00 -8.11
C GLN A 193 25.36 4.42 -7.88
#